data_AF-A0A3N9PR84-F1
#
_entry.id   AF-A0A3N9PR84-F1
#
_cell.length_a   1.000
_cell.length_b   1.000
_cell.length_c   1.000
_cell.angle_alpha   90.00
_cell.angle_beta   90.00
_cell.angle_gamma   90.00
#
_symmetry.space_group_name_H-M   'P 1'
#
loop_
_entity.id
_entity.type
_entity.pdbx_description
1 polymer ?
#
loop_
_entity_poly.entity_id
_entity_poly.type
_entity_poly.pdbx_seq_one_letter_code
_entity_poly.pdbx_strand_id
1 'polypeptide(L)'
;MLREFCHVMVASLALSSLSMGVDTPSDWTFACPRSEIAPDHWLEVEVSFTGAPTLALAGDDKEYAHGWWTTTIAVRPATSYEFTAHYLARQVEEEERCVLARLIWLDEGGERIDQAEYPRTVADPQEWRTIRQIYKSPPAAARATLELVYRWDADGVVYFGGVSFAESAALPPRRVRVAAVHHRPQDSTPAENLDSFKVFIERAGDAGADIVCLPEGITLVGTGKSYLEVSETVPGPTTRFLGELAREHSLYIVAGIYEKDGPVLYNTAVLLDRTGELLGAYRKVCLPREEIEGGITPGDAFPVFDTDFGRIGMMICWDVAFPEPARALARKGAEMICMPIWGGNMTLASARAIENQIYLVSSSYDIKTGVYARSGELIAEGTESEPVALIEIDLNERTLWPWLGDYRNRIPREMPSEKSLQAR
;
A
#
# COMPACT_ATOMS: atom_id res chain seq x y z
N MET A 1 -35.08 -33.43 43.27
CA MET A 1 -33.61 -33.46 43.33
C MET A 1 -33.14 -32.24 42.54
N LEU A 2 -32.63 -31.24 43.26
CA LEU A 2 -32.21 -29.92 42.77
C LEU A 2 -31.09 -30.02 41.72
N ARG A 3 -31.11 -29.14 40.71
CA ARG A 3 -29.94 -28.48 40.07
C ARG A 3 -30.46 -27.20 39.39
N GLU A 4 -30.50 -26.10 40.12
CA GLU A 4 -29.48 -25.03 40.20
C GLU A 4 -29.40 -24.14 38.95
N PHE A 5 -29.87 -22.91 39.16
CA PHE A 5 -29.77 -21.73 38.33
C PHE A 5 -28.31 -21.30 38.15
N CYS A 6 -27.93 -20.88 36.94
CA CYS A 6 -26.81 -19.97 36.73
C CYS A 6 -27.30 -18.81 35.87
N HIS A 7 -27.74 -17.73 36.53
CA HIS A 7 -27.96 -16.44 35.88
C HIS A 7 -26.61 -15.73 35.77
N VAL A 8 -26.08 -15.65 34.55
CA VAL A 8 -24.97 -14.73 34.25
C VAL A 8 -25.58 -13.36 34.02
N MET A 9 -25.39 -12.49 35.01
CA MET A 9 -25.77 -11.09 34.95
C MET A 9 -24.76 -10.36 34.06
N VAL A 10 -25.13 -10.08 32.80
CA VAL A 10 -24.34 -9.21 31.92
C VAL A 10 -24.57 -7.77 32.37
N ALA A 11 -23.61 -7.23 33.12
CA ALA A 11 -23.57 -5.81 33.46
C ALA A 11 -23.24 -5.01 32.20
N SER A 12 -24.27 -4.39 31.62
CA SER A 12 -24.12 -3.42 30.53
C SER A 12 -23.52 -2.14 31.09
N LEU A 13 -22.18 -2.03 31.07
CA LEU A 13 -21.47 -0.78 31.31
C LEU A 13 -21.66 0.11 30.09
N ALA A 14 -22.62 1.02 30.17
CA ALA A 14 -22.74 2.14 29.25
C ALA A 14 -21.51 3.05 29.46
N LEU A 15 -20.48 2.87 28.63
CA LEU A 15 -19.45 3.87 28.43
C LEU A 15 -20.13 5.05 27.72
N SER A 16 -20.42 6.10 28.49
CA SER A 16 -20.76 7.41 27.94
C SER A 16 -19.52 7.96 27.23
N SER A 17 -19.39 7.68 25.93
CA SER A 17 -18.44 8.37 25.07
C SER A 17 -18.88 9.84 24.97
N LEU A 18 -18.08 10.74 25.53
CA LEU A 18 -18.16 12.16 25.18
C LEU A 18 -17.74 12.27 23.70
N SER A 19 -18.72 12.26 22.79
CA SER A 19 -18.47 12.67 21.41
C SER A 19 -18.22 14.18 21.42
N MET A 20 -16.98 14.61 21.25
CA MET A 20 -16.72 15.97 20.78
C MET A 20 -16.96 15.99 19.28
N GLY A 21 -18.24 15.93 18.89
CA GLY A 21 -18.64 16.08 17.50
C GLY A 21 -18.37 17.50 17.05
N VAL A 22 -17.60 17.65 15.97
CA VAL A 22 -17.42 18.94 15.26
C VAL A 22 -18.55 19.06 14.24
N ASP A 23 -19.80 18.89 14.69
CA ASP A 23 -20.95 18.74 13.80
C ASP A 23 -21.60 20.08 13.42
N THR A 24 -21.14 21.20 13.98
CA THR A 24 -21.62 22.53 13.63
C THR A 24 -20.67 23.23 12.65
N PRO A 25 -21.12 23.56 11.42
CA PRO A 25 -20.34 24.33 10.46
C PRO A 25 -19.89 25.72 10.95
N SER A 26 -20.47 26.22 12.05
CA SER A 26 -20.10 27.50 12.67
C SER A 26 -18.69 27.54 13.25
N ASP A 27 -18.08 26.38 13.52
CA ASP A 27 -16.76 26.28 14.16
C ASP A 27 -15.61 26.22 13.13
N TRP A 28 -15.95 26.30 11.84
CA TRP A 28 -15.02 26.28 10.74
C TRP A 28 -14.79 27.68 10.18
N THR A 29 -13.53 27.98 9.89
CA THR A 29 -13.13 29.25 9.27
C THR A 29 -12.42 28.97 7.95
N PHE A 30 -12.62 29.83 6.96
CA PHE A 30 -11.87 29.73 5.71
C PHE A 30 -10.49 30.36 5.87
N ALA A 31 -9.48 29.72 5.29
CA ALA A 31 -8.12 30.24 5.20
C ALA A 31 -7.52 29.98 3.82
N CYS A 32 -6.63 30.88 3.40
CA CYS A 32 -5.83 30.71 2.20
C CYS A 32 -4.44 31.36 2.40
N PRO A 33 -3.41 30.95 1.66
CA PRO A 33 -2.07 31.54 1.81
C PRO A 33 -2.01 33.00 1.34
N ARG A 34 -2.81 33.36 0.33
CA ARG A 34 -2.94 34.71 -0.23
C ARG A 34 -4.29 34.87 -0.90
N SER A 35 -4.86 36.08 -0.86
CA SER A 35 -6.22 36.32 -1.33
C SER A 35 -6.39 36.10 -2.83
N GLU A 36 -5.35 36.29 -3.66
CA GLU A 36 -5.48 36.17 -5.12
C GLU A 36 -5.62 34.72 -5.60
N ILE A 37 -5.34 33.73 -4.74
CA ILE A 37 -5.51 32.31 -5.06
C ILE A 37 -6.63 31.65 -4.27
N ALA A 38 -7.38 32.44 -3.51
CA ALA A 38 -8.49 31.90 -2.73
C ALA A 38 -9.50 31.23 -3.68
N PRO A 39 -9.84 29.94 -3.47
CA PRO A 39 -11.03 29.36 -4.07
C PRO A 39 -12.28 30.09 -3.57
N ASP A 40 -13.34 30.03 -4.36
CA ASP A 40 -14.65 30.36 -3.86
C ASP A 40 -15.04 29.39 -2.75
N HIS A 41 -15.69 29.89 -1.71
CA HIS A 41 -16.01 29.13 -0.51
C HIS A 41 -17.34 29.58 0.09
N TRP A 42 -18.16 28.62 0.48
CA TRP A 42 -19.45 28.88 1.11
C TRP A 42 -19.89 27.70 1.96
N LEU A 43 -20.92 27.93 2.78
CA LEU A 43 -21.65 26.86 3.44
C LEU A 43 -22.76 26.39 2.50
N GLU A 44 -22.67 25.15 2.05
CA GLU A 44 -23.63 24.55 1.12
C GLU A 44 -24.73 23.80 1.88
N VAL A 45 -26.00 24.05 1.53
CA VAL A 45 -27.17 23.50 2.21
C VAL A 45 -27.93 22.48 1.36
N GLU A 46 -27.83 22.55 0.03
CA GLU A 46 -28.51 21.63 -0.87
C GLU A 46 -27.72 20.33 -1.06
N VAL A 47 -26.40 20.45 -1.20
CA VAL A 47 -25.50 19.30 -1.16
C VAL A 47 -25.16 19.02 0.31
N SER A 48 -25.92 18.13 0.94
CA SER A 48 -25.76 17.77 2.35
C SER A 48 -25.16 16.37 2.52
N PHE A 49 -24.45 16.17 3.62
CA PHE A 49 -24.03 14.84 4.05
C PHE A 49 -24.86 14.44 5.27
N THR A 50 -25.59 13.33 5.18
CA THR A 50 -26.51 12.87 6.25
C THR A 50 -27.50 13.93 6.74
N GLY A 51 -27.91 14.84 5.86
CA GLY A 51 -28.83 15.95 6.17
C GLY A 51 -28.19 17.18 6.81
N ALA A 52 -26.87 17.19 7.01
CA ALA A 52 -26.12 18.35 7.51
C ALA A 52 -25.50 19.16 6.35
N PRO A 53 -25.45 20.51 6.45
CA PRO A 53 -24.75 21.36 5.48
C PRO A 53 -23.27 20.96 5.30
N THR A 54 -22.71 21.26 4.14
CA THR A 54 -21.34 20.91 3.78
C THR A 54 -20.47 22.15 3.57
N LEU A 55 -19.16 21.98 3.76
CA LEU A 55 -18.16 23.02 3.58
C LEU A 55 -17.67 22.96 2.13
N ALA A 56 -18.07 23.95 1.32
CA ALA A 56 -17.80 23.95 -0.11
C ALA A 56 -16.56 24.78 -0.47
N LEU A 57 -15.83 24.32 -1.49
CA LEU A 57 -14.71 25.02 -2.13
C LEU A 57 -14.79 24.81 -3.65
N ALA A 58 -14.59 25.86 -4.44
CA ALA A 58 -14.57 25.79 -5.90
C ALA A 58 -13.40 26.57 -6.51
N GLY A 59 -12.89 26.09 -7.65
CA GLY A 59 -11.77 26.70 -8.35
C GLY A 59 -12.03 28.13 -8.82
N ASP A 60 -13.25 28.43 -9.27
CA ASP A 60 -13.66 29.74 -9.79
C ASP A 60 -12.71 30.23 -10.90
N ASP A 61 -12.52 29.41 -11.93
CA ASP A 61 -11.65 29.65 -13.09
C ASP A 61 -10.15 29.85 -12.75
N LYS A 62 -9.73 29.53 -11.52
CA LYS A 62 -8.33 29.66 -11.07
C LYS A 62 -7.65 28.28 -11.07
N GLU A 63 -6.90 27.95 -12.13
CA GLU A 63 -6.04 26.73 -12.16
C GLU A 63 -5.04 26.65 -10.99
N TYR A 64 -4.77 27.79 -10.35
CA TYR A 64 -3.87 27.94 -9.21
C TYR A 64 -4.61 28.10 -7.86
N ALA A 65 -5.94 27.86 -7.81
CA ALA A 65 -6.74 27.95 -6.60
C ALA A 65 -6.07 27.18 -5.46
N HIS A 66 -6.05 27.74 -4.25
CA HIS A 66 -5.57 27.03 -3.07
C HIS A 66 -6.12 27.66 -1.78
N GLY A 67 -6.92 26.90 -1.06
CA GLY A 67 -7.51 27.30 0.21
C GLY A 67 -8.07 26.11 0.96
N TRP A 68 -8.54 26.36 2.17
CA TRP A 68 -9.08 25.31 3.03
C TRP A 68 -10.05 25.84 4.08
N TRP A 69 -10.93 24.97 4.52
CA TRP A 69 -11.65 25.14 5.78
C TRP A 69 -10.78 24.64 6.92
N THR A 70 -10.73 25.39 8.03
CA THR A 70 -9.92 25.03 9.20
C THR A 70 -10.69 25.18 10.52
N THR A 71 -10.41 24.28 11.45
CA THR A 71 -10.85 24.34 12.84
C THR A 71 -9.78 23.76 13.77
N THR A 72 -9.81 24.13 15.04
CA THR A 72 -8.86 23.65 16.04
C THR A 72 -9.60 23.07 17.24
N ILE A 73 -9.18 21.87 17.63
CA ILE A 73 -9.80 21.12 18.71
C ILE A 73 -8.77 20.73 19.77
N ALA A 74 -9.22 20.61 21.02
CA ALA A 74 -8.39 20.12 22.11
C ALA A 74 -8.13 18.62 21.96
N VAL A 75 -6.92 18.18 22.27
CA VAL A 75 -6.53 16.76 22.28
C VAL A 75 -5.72 16.46 23.53
N ARG A 76 -5.77 15.21 23.96
CA ARG A 76 -4.86 14.67 24.97
C ARG A 76 -3.58 14.12 24.34
N PRO A 77 -2.43 14.24 25.02
CA PRO A 77 -1.17 13.69 24.57
C PRO A 77 -1.18 12.16 24.56
N ALA A 78 -0.35 11.56 23.69
CA ALA A 78 -0.16 10.11 23.56
C ALA A 78 -1.45 9.27 23.40
N THR A 79 -2.54 9.89 22.94
CA THR A 79 -3.87 9.29 22.81
C THR A 79 -4.15 9.02 21.33
N SER A 80 -4.90 7.95 21.04
CA SER A 80 -5.27 7.61 19.66
C SER A 80 -6.57 8.31 19.27
N TYR A 81 -6.60 8.84 18.05
CA TYR A 81 -7.74 9.53 17.47
C TYR A 81 -7.98 9.01 16.06
N GLU A 82 -9.25 8.86 15.70
CA GLU A 82 -9.66 8.63 14.33
C GLU A 82 -10.12 9.94 13.71
N PHE A 83 -9.46 10.34 12.63
CA PHE A 83 -9.96 11.36 11.72
C PHE A 83 -10.86 10.70 10.68
N THR A 84 -12.04 11.27 10.46
CA THR A 84 -12.93 10.93 9.34
C THR A 84 -13.48 12.22 8.73
N ALA A 85 -13.53 12.31 7.40
CA ALA A 85 -14.28 13.31 6.67
C ALA A 85 -14.81 12.68 5.39
N HIS A 86 -15.92 13.16 4.87
CA HIS A 86 -16.49 12.71 3.62
C HIS A 86 -16.46 13.86 2.63
N TYR A 87 -16.23 13.57 1.35
CA TYR A 87 -16.31 14.59 0.32
C TYR A 87 -17.01 14.10 -0.93
N LEU A 88 -17.70 15.03 -1.59
CA LEU A 88 -18.22 14.89 -2.94
C LEU A 88 -17.46 15.88 -3.82
N ALA A 89 -16.78 15.39 -4.84
CA ALA A 89 -16.09 16.21 -5.83
C ALA A 89 -16.84 16.14 -7.17
N ARG A 90 -16.92 17.27 -7.87
CA ARG A 90 -17.48 17.35 -9.23
C ARG A 90 -16.48 18.08 -10.12
N GLN A 91 -16.22 17.52 -11.29
CA GLN A 91 -15.33 18.10 -12.31
C GLN A 91 -13.90 18.37 -11.81
N VAL A 92 -13.43 17.60 -10.82
CA VAL A 92 -12.03 17.68 -10.37
C VAL A 92 -11.22 16.63 -11.13
N GLU A 93 -10.21 17.05 -11.89
CA GLU A 93 -9.43 16.14 -12.75
C GLU A 93 -8.53 15.19 -11.94
N GLU A 94 -7.75 15.75 -10.99
CA GLU A 94 -6.76 15.02 -10.20
C GLU A 94 -7.13 15.00 -8.72
N GLU A 95 -8.21 14.30 -8.39
CA GLU A 95 -8.84 14.36 -7.08
C GLU A 95 -7.92 14.13 -5.88
N GLU A 96 -7.06 13.10 -5.91
CA GLU A 96 -6.15 12.82 -4.78
C GLU A 96 -5.09 13.92 -4.58
N ARG A 97 -4.85 14.74 -5.60
CA ARG A 97 -3.92 15.86 -5.59
C ARG A 97 -4.57 17.17 -5.19
N CYS A 98 -5.83 17.35 -5.60
CA CYS A 98 -6.61 18.56 -5.44
C CYS A 98 -7.44 18.58 -4.14
N VAL A 99 -7.95 17.42 -3.70
CA VAL A 99 -8.82 17.27 -2.53
C VAL A 99 -8.11 16.47 -1.44
N LEU A 100 -7.85 17.08 -0.29
CA LEU A 100 -7.18 16.41 0.82
C LEU A 100 -7.50 17.01 2.17
N ALA A 101 -7.29 16.23 3.23
CA ALA A 101 -7.26 16.75 4.59
C ALA A 101 -5.81 16.87 5.10
N ARG A 102 -5.58 17.80 6.03
CA ARG A 102 -4.38 17.85 6.85
C ARG A 102 -4.74 17.90 8.32
N LEU A 103 -3.86 17.35 9.14
CA LEU A 103 -3.91 17.49 10.58
C LEU A 103 -2.58 18.02 11.10
N ILE A 104 -2.62 19.04 11.96
CA ILE A 104 -1.44 19.72 12.50
C ILE A 104 -1.50 19.63 14.02
N TRP A 105 -0.48 19.01 14.62
CA TRP A 105 -0.34 18.92 16.07
C TRP A 105 0.22 20.21 16.64
N LEU A 106 -0.42 20.72 17.69
CA LEU A 106 -0.01 21.93 18.40
C LEU A 106 0.19 21.64 19.90
N ASP A 107 1.12 22.35 20.52
CA ASP A 107 1.28 22.37 21.97
C ASP A 107 0.27 23.31 22.67
N GLU A 108 0.42 23.47 23.99
CA GLU A 108 -0.39 24.38 24.79
C GLU A 108 -0.23 25.85 24.35
N GLY A 109 0.97 26.25 23.91
CA GLY A 109 1.26 27.58 23.37
C GLY A 109 0.62 27.85 22.01
N GLY A 110 0.29 26.79 21.26
CA GLY A 110 -0.26 26.88 19.90
C GLY A 110 0.80 26.78 18.82
N GLU A 111 2.02 26.43 19.20
CA GLU A 111 3.11 26.19 18.28
C GLU A 111 3.01 24.77 17.72
N ARG A 112 3.40 24.63 16.46
CA ARG A 112 3.41 23.34 15.77
C ARG A 112 4.58 22.48 16.28
N ILE A 113 4.27 21.24 16.65
CA ILE A 113 5.25 20.34 17.31
C ILE A 113 5.71 19.14 16.46
N ASP A 114 5.05 18.87 15.34
CA ASP A 114 5.41 17.75 14.45
C ASP A 114 5.10 18.06 12.97
N GLN A 115 5.44 17.13 12.09
CA GLN A 115 5.04 17.16 10.70
C GLN A 115 3.52 17.04 10.56
N ALA A 116 2.98 17.70 9.53
CA ALA A 116 1.55 17.62 9.25
C ALA A 116 1.19 16.21 8.79
N GLU A 117 0.07 15.73 9.28
CA GLU A 117 -0.51 14.45 8.92
C GLU A 117 -1.43 14.61 7.72
N TYR A 118 -1.47 13.59 6.86
CA TYR A 118 -2.27 13.58 5.62
C TYR A 118 -3.18 12.35 5.60
N PRO A 119 -4.37 12.39 6.22
CA PRO A 119 -5.29 11.25 6.24
C PRO A 119 -5.58 10.72 4.84
N ARG A 120 -5.57 9.40 4.64
CA ARG A 120 -5.78 8.79 3.31
C ARG A 120 -7.25 8.86 2.87
N THR A 121 -7.47 9.01 1.57
CA THR A 121 -8.74 8.68 0.94
C THR A 121 -8.87 7.16 0.88
N VAL A 122 -9.95 6.62 1.43
CA VAL A 122 -10.30 5.20 1.37
C VAL A 122 -11.07 4.96 0.08
N ALA A 123 -10.73 3.90 -0.64
CA ALA A 123 -11.47 3.50 -1.83
C ALA A 123 -12.87 3.03 -1.41
N ASP A 124 -13.90 3.81 -1.74
CA ASP A 124 -15.31 3.51 -1.49
C ASP A 124 -16.07 3.71 -2.82
N PRO A 125 -16.85 2.72 -3.30
CA PRO A 125 -17.63 2.84 -4.55
C PRO A 125 -18.82 3.80 -4.44
N GLN A 126 -19.01 4.47 -3.30
CA GLN A 126 -20.05 5.47 -3.09
C GLN A 126 -19.77 6.79 -3.80
N GLU A 127 -20.83 7.56 -4.01
CA GLU A 127 -20.76 8.93 -4.52
C GLU A 127 -19.93 9.84 -3.60
N TRP A 128 -20.04 9.64 -2.28
CA TRP A 128 -19.21 10.32 -1.28
C TRP A 128 -17.96 9.50 -0.99
N ARG A 129 -16.80 10.11 -1.20
CA ARG A 129 -15.51 9.52 -0.86
C ARG A 129 -15.17 9.79 0.60
N THR A 130 -14.51 8.83 1.24
CA THR A 130 -14.15 8.93 2.66
C THR A 130 -12.66 9.19 2.81
N ILE A 131 -12.29 10.21 3.58
CA ILE A 131 -10.94 10.44 4.08
C ILE A 131 -10.90 9.96 5.52
N ARG A 132 -10.09 8.94 5.83
CA ARG A 132 -10.05 8.33 7.16
C ARG A 132 -8.67 7.82 7.52
N GLN A 133 -8.22 8.12 8.74
CA GLN A 133 -7.02 7.52 9.31
C GLN A 133 -6.96 7.68 10.84
N ILE A 134 -6.39 6.68 11.51
CA ILE A 134 -6.09 6.71 12.94
C ILE A 134 -4.67 7.25 13.17
N TYR A 135 -4.53 8.16 14.13
CA TYR A 135 -3.27 8.73 14.56
C TYR A 135 -3.10 8.64 16.07
N LYS A 136 -1.85 8.48 16.52
CA LYS A 136 -1.48 8.69 17.91
C LYS A 136 -0.94 10.10 18.07
N SER A 137 -1.52 10.89 18.96
CA SER A 137 -1.05 12.25 19.21
C SER A 137 0.37 12.24 19.81
N PRO A 138 1.24 13.19 19.42
CA PRO A 138 2.55 13.36 20.04
C PRO A 138 2.48 13.58 21.55
N PRO A 139 3.53 13.25 22.32
CA PRO A 139 3.55 13.43 23.78
C PRO A 139 3.32 14.88 24.25
N ALA A 140 3.66 15.88 23.43
CA ALA A 140 3.48 17.30 23.75
C ALA A 140 2.18 17.90 23.14
N ALA A 141 1.33 17.10 22.50
CA ALA A 141 0.14 17.60 21.83
C ALA A 141 -0.95 17.98 22.83
N ALA A 142 -1.45 19.21 22.70
CA ALA A 142 -2.59 19.74 23.45
C ALA A 142 -3.76 20.12 22.53
N ARG A 143 -3.48 20.43 21.25
CA ARG A 143 -4.49 20.72 20.24
C ARG A 143 -4.15 20.08 18.90
N ALA A 144 -5.16 19.91 18.06
CA ALA A 144 -5.02 19.54 16.66
C ALA A 144 -5.79 20.52 15.78
N THR A 145 -5.14 21.06 14.76
CA THR A 145 -5.81 21.82 13.69
C THR A 145 -6.13 20.87 12.55
N LEU A 146 -7.39 20.87 12.12
CA LEU A 146 -7.90 20.10 10.99
C LEU A 146 -8.07 21.04 9.81
N GLU A 147 -7.54 20.68 8.65
CA GLU A 147 -7.71 21.47 7.42
C GLU A 147 -8.35 20.59 6.34
N LEU A 148 -9.38 21.10 5.67
CA LEU A 148 -10.04 20.49 4.52
C LEU A 148 -9.70 21.31 3.28
N VAL A 149 -8.82 20.78 2.45
CA VAL A 149 -8.08 21.54 1.43
C VAL A 149 -8.63 21.25 0.04
N TYR A 150 -8.77 22.33 -0.73
CA TYR A 150 -8.96 22.29 -2.18
C TYR A 150 -7.82 23.06 -2.86
N ARG A 151 -7.29 22.53 -3.95
CA ARG A 151 -6.23 23.20 -4.72
C ARG A 151 -6.10 22.76 -6.17
N TRP A 152 -5.52 23.64 -6.98
CA TRP A 152 -4.92 23.38 -8.28
C TRP A 152 -5.85 22.80 -9.34
N ASP A 153 -7.11 23.23 -9.32
CA ASP A 153 -8.12 22.86 -10.29
C ASP A 153 -9.11 24.03 -10.41
N ALA A 154 -9.35 24.48 -11.65
CA ALA A 154 -10.10 25.70 -11.97
C ALA A 154 -11.62 25.48 -12.00
N ASP A 155 -12.03 24.32 -12.51
CA ASP A 155 -13.41 24.02 -12.87
C ASP A 155 -14.12 23.22 -11.77
N GLY A 156 -13.34 22.54 -10.94
CA GLY A 156 -13.85 21.64 -9.93
C GLY A 156 -14.50 22.34 -8.73
N VAL A 157 -15.39 21.60 -8.10
CA VAL A 157 -16.00 21.92 -6.80
C VAL A 157 -15.92 20.71 -5.89
N VAL A 158 -15.65 20.95 -4.61
CA VAL A 158 -15.69 19.94 -3.56
C VAL A 158 -16.59 20.38 -2.41
N TYR A 159 -17.34 19.43 -1.88
CA TYR A 159 -18.19 19.57 -0.70
C TYR A 159 -17.69 18.63 0.38
N PHE A 160 -17.31 19.14 1.54
CA PHE A 160 -16.91 18.31 2.69
C PHE A 160 -18.03 18.20 3.73
N GLY A 161 -18.25 17.00 4.26
CA GLY A 161 -19.26 16.74 5.28
C GLY A 161 -18.87 15.61 6.24
N GLY A 162 -19.61 15.47 7.34
CA GLY A 162 -19.42 14.40 8.33
C GLY A 162 -18.00 14.34 8.89
N VAL A 163 -17.44 15.49 9.26
CA VAL A 163 -16.08 15.59 9.77
C VAL A 163 -16.06 15.22 11.24
N SER A 164 -15.20 14.27 11.60
CA SER A 164 -15.03 13.79 12.97
C SER A 164 -13.55 13.64 13.28
N PHE A 165 -13.17 14.04 14.49
CA PHE A 165 -11.88 13.71 15.07
C PHE A 165 -12.10 13.30 16.52
N ALA A 166 -12.32 12.01 16.70
CA ALA A 166 -12.72 11.44 17.98
C ALA A 166 -11.65 10.48 18.49
N GLU A 167 -11.57 10.35 19.80
CA GLU A 167 -10.73 9.31 20.41
C GLU A 167 -11.15 7.94 19.92
N SER A 168 -10.16 7.08 19.71
CA SER A 168 -10.35 5.74 19.20
C SER A 168 -9.41 4.76 19.89
N ALA A 169 -9.67 3.47 19.66
CA ALA A 169 -8.66 2.46 19.97
C ALA A 169 -7.43 2.70 19.09
N ALA A 170 -6.24 2.43 19.65
CA ALA A 170 -5.03 2.42 18.86
C ALA A 170 -5.14 1.41 17.71
N LEU A 171 -4.59 1.76 16.55
CA LEU A 171 -4.54 0.84 15.42
C LEU A 171 -3.68 -0.37 15.83
N PRO A 172 -4.24 -1.60 15.84
CA PRO A 172 -3.48 -2.77 16.23
C PRO A 172 -2.40 -3.09 15.19
N PRO A 173 -1.26 -3.68 15.58
CA PRO A 173 -0.27 -4.18 14.64
C PRO A 173 -0.89 -5.15 13.61
N ARG A 174 -0.49 -5.02 12.34
CA ARG A 174 -0.77 -5.99 11.27
C ARG A 174 0.53 -6.73 10.96
N ARG A 175 0.82 -7.72 11.82
CA ARG A 175 2.04 -8.51 11.75
C ARG A 175 1.98 -9.50 10.61
N VAL A 176 3.07 -9.60 9.86
CA VAL A 176 3.24 -10.52 8.74
C VAL A 176 4.63 -11.11 8.78
N ARG A 177 4.74 -12.43 8.68
CA ARG A 177 6.01 -13.14 8.54
C ARG A 177 6.33 -13.35 7.07
N VAL A 178 7.36 -12.67 6.61
CA VAL A 178 7.73 -12.60 5.19
C VAL A 178 9.01 -13.38 4.97
N ALA A 179 8.99 -14.29 4.01
CA ALA A 179 10.13 -15.09 3.61
C ALA A 179 10.61 -14.78 2.17
N ALA A 180 11.92 -14.77 1.96
CA ALA A 180 12.54 -14.79 0.64
C ALA A 180 13.54 -15.95 0.54
N VAL A 181 13.49 -16.70 -0.56
CA VAL A 181 14.34 -17.89 -0.75
C VAL A 181 15.58 -17.54 -1.56
N HIS A 182 16.76 -17.90 -1.04
CA HIS A 182 18.05 -17.80 -1.71
C HIS A 182 18.52 -19.20 -2.08
N HIS A 183 18.23 -19.63 -3.29
CA HIS A 183 18.61 -20.95 -3.78
C HIS A 183 18.78 -20.93 -5.29
N ARG A 184 19.87 -21.52 -5.79
CA ARG A 184 20.15 -21.62 -7.22
C ARG A 184 20.40 -23.07 -7.64
N PRO A 185 19.42 -23.73 -8.28
CA PRO A 185 19.64 -25.01 -8.94
C PRO A 185 20.75 -24.95 -10.01
N GLN A 186 21.51 -26.04 -10.16
CA GLN A 186 22.56 -26.21 -11.16
C GLN A 186 22.45 -27.61 -11.79
N ASP A 187 22.73 -27.72 -13.09
CA ASP A 187 22.75 -28.97 -13.85
C ASP A 187 21.51 -29.87 -13.60
N SER A 188 20.33 -29.27 -13.73
CA SER A 188 19.06 -29.84 -13.26
C SER A 188 17.97 -29.85 -14.34
N THR A 189 16.84 -30.46 -14.03
CA THR A 189 15.60 -30.39 -14.82
C THR A 189 14.57 -29.46 -14.17
N PRO A 190 13.55 -29.00 -14.90
CA PRO A 190 12.47 -28.19 -14.32
C PRO A 190 11.79 -28.86 -13.10
N ALA A 191 11.62 -30.19 -13.12
CA ALA A 191 11.03 -30.93 -12.02
C ALA A 191 11.95 -30.96 -10.79
N GLU A 192 13.24 -31.25 -10.99
CA GLU A 192 14.23 -31.22 -9.90
C GLU A 192 14.38 -29.83 -9.29
N ASN A 193 14.21 -28.76 -10.08
CA ASN A 193 14.17 -27.41 -9.54
C ASN A 193 13.00 -27.24 -8.57
N LEU A 194 11.79 -27.63 -8.97
CA LEU A 194 10.60 -27.54 -8.11
C LEU A 194 10.77 -28.34 -6.82
N ASP A 195 11.30 -29.56 -6.91
CA ASP A 195 11.61 -30.39 -5.74
C ASP A 195 12.65 -29.72 -4.81
N SER A 196 13.64 -29.03 -5.38
CA SER A 196 14.62 -28.31 -4.58
C SER A 196 14.05 -27.06 -3.89
N PHE A 197 13.16 -26.32 -4.55
CA PHE A 197 12.47 -25.17 -3.95
C PHE A 197 11.47 -25.60 -2.89
N LYS A 198 10.80 -26.75 -3.07
CA LYS A 198 9.89 -27.33 -2.10
C LYS A 198 10.53 -27.42 -0.70
N VAL A 199 11.77 -27.87 -0.59
CA VAL A 199 12.50 -27.95 0.69
C VAL A 199 12.54 -26.60 1.42
N PHE A 200 12.69 -25.49 0.70
CA PHE A 200 12.76 -24.16 1.30
C PHE A 200 11.38 -23.56 1.58
N ILE A 201 10.38 -23.90 0.78
CA ILE A 201 8.97 -23.56 1.04
C ILE A 201 8.49 -24.25 2.31
N GLU A 202 8.75 -25.56 2.46
CA GLU A 202 8.43 -26.34 3.66
C GLU A 202 9.10 -25.72 4.89
N ARG A 203 10.40 -25.41 4.81
CA ARG A 203 11.12 -24.73 5.90
C ARG A 203 10.52 -23.38 6.28
N ALA A 204 10.10 -22.57 5.31
CA ALA A 204 9.44 -21.29 5.57
C ALA A 204 8.07 -21.52 6.23
N GLY A 205 7.31 -22.50 5.75
CA GLY A 205 6.01 -22.90 6.31
C GLY A 205 6.12 -23.42 7.75
N ASP A 206 7.09 -24.28 8.03
CA ASP A 206 7.37 -24.80 9.38
C ASP A 206 7.77 -23.69 10.37
N ALA A 207 8.40 -22.63 9.87
CA ALA A 207 8.72 -21.42 10.63
C ALA A 207 7.53 -20.44 10.76
N GLY A 208 6.38 -20.78 10.17
CA GLY A 208 5.15 -20.00 10.20
C GLY A 208 5.18 -18.75 9.32
N ALA A 209 5.86 -18.80 8.17
CA ALA A 209 5.79 -17.72 7.19
C ALA A 209 4.34 -17.53 6.69
N ASP A 210 3.91 -16.28 6.58
CA ASP A 210 2.64 -15.93 5.96
C ASP A 210 2.74 -15.90 4.44
N ILE A 211 3.92 -15.51 3.92
CA ILE A 211 4.21 -15.43 2.50
C ILE A 211 5.67 -15.78 2.22
N VAL A 212 5.92 -16.48 1.11
CA VAL A 212 7.27 -16.76 0.61
C VAL A 212 7.43 -16.29 -0.83
N CYS A 213 8.51 -15.57 -1.11
CA CYS A 213 8.91 -15.19 -2.46
C CYS A 213 10.04 -16.10 -2.95
N LEU A 214 9.84 -16.72 -4.11
CA LEU A 214 10.84 -17.49 -4.84
C LEU A 214 11.49 -16.64 -5.94
N PRO A 215 12.66 -17.06 -6.48
CA PRO A 215 13.34 -16.32 -7.52
C PRO A 215 12.62 -16.34 -8.87
N GLU A 216 13.18 -15.61 -9.84
CA GLU A 216 12.68 -15.56 -11.21
C GLU A 216 13.01 -16.83 -12.00
N GLY A 217 12.09 -17.34 -12.81
CA GLY A 217 12.36 -18.44 -13.73
C GLY A 217 12.72 -19.75 -13.02
N ILE A 218 11.97 -20.13 -11.98
CA ILE A 218 12.27 -21.30 -11.14
C ILE A 218 12.32 -22.61 -11.93
N THR A 219 11.61 -22.72 -13.05
CA THR A 219 11.61 -23.90 -13.95
C THR A 219 12.71 -23.85 -15.00
N LEU A 220 13.42 -22.72 -15.16
CA LEU A 220 14.44 -22.49 -16.18
C LEU A 220 15.87 -22.61 -15.64
N VAL A 221 16.13 -22.01 -14.47
CA VAL A 221 17.49 -21.88 -13.91
C VAL A 221 18.22 -23.23 -13.85
N GLY A 222 19.47 -23.28 -14.29
CA GLY A 222 20.28 -24.50 -14.23
C GLY A 222 19.92 -25.60 -15.24
N THR A 223 18.90 -25.42 -16.10
CA THR A 223 18.41 -26.49 -16.99
C THR A 223 19.00 -26.51 -18.39
N GLY A 224 19.56 -25.37 -18.85
CA GLY A 224 20.03 -25.21 -20.23
C GLY A 224 18.93 -25.19 -21.31
N LYS A 225 17.65 -25.21 -20.91
CA LYS A 225 16.50 -25.14 -21.83
C LYS A 225 16.23 -23.72 -22.30
N SER A 226 15.46 -23.59 -23.39
CA SER A 226 14.91 -22.32 -23.86
C SER A 226 13.65 -21.92 -23.08
N TYR A 227 13.26 -20.63 -23.17
CA TYR A 227 12.02 -20.14 -22.60
C TYR A 227 10.80 -20.95 -23.06
N LEU A 228 10.71 -21.26 -24.35
CA LEU A 228 9.60 -22.03 -24.92
C LEU A 228 9.49 -23.44 -24.31
N GLU A 229 10.62 -24.10 -24.05
CA GLU A 229 10.66 -25.47 -23.52
C GLU A 229 10.23 -25.57 -22.06
N VAL A 230 10.31 -24.47 -21.31
CA VAL A 230 9.89 -24.41 -19.89
C VAL A 230 8.57 -23.67 -19.68
N SER A 231 8.03 -23.06 -20.74
CA SER A 231 6.79 -22.28 -20.66
C SER A 231 5.56 -23.18 -20.55
N GLU A 232 4.65 -22.82 -19.66
CA GLU A 232 3.41 -23.54 -19.41
C GLU A 232 2.22 -22.57 -19.30
N THR A 233 0.98 -23.07 -19.38
CA THR A 233 -0.19 -22.22 -19.15
C THR A 233 -0.24 -21.73 -17.71
N VAL A 234 -0.84 -20.58 -17.46
CA VAL A 234 -1.13 -20.10 -16.10
C VAL A 234 -2.65 -19.95 -15.95
N PRO A 235 -3.32 -20.74 -15.09
CA PRO A 235 -2.76 -21.80 -14.23
C PRO A 235 -2.25 -23.02 -15.01
N GLY A 236 -1.29 -23.75 -14.43
CA GLY A 236 -0.54 -24.84 -15.06
C GLY A 236 0.06 -25.85 -14.09
N PRO A 237 0.92 -26.77 -14.58
CA PRO A 237 1.60 -27.77 -13.74
C PRO A 237 2.36 -27.18 -12.55
N THR A 238 3.13 -26.11 -12.75
CA THR A 238 3.92 -25.47 -11.70
C THR A 238 3.01 -24.77 -10.68
N THR A 239 1.99 -24.04 -11.12
CA THR A 239 1.07 -23.38 -10.17
C THR A 239 0.27 -24.40 -9.36
N ARG A 240 -0.06 -25.58 -9.92
CA ARG A 240 -0.70 -26.67 -9.15
C ARG A 240 0.25 -27.26 -8.11
N PHE A 241 1.49 -27.56 -8.49
CA PHE A 241 2.49 -28.07 -7.56
C PHE A 241 2.73 -27.11 -6.40
N LEU A 242 2.95 -25.83 -6.69
CA LEU A 242 3.12 -24.80 -5.66
C LEU A 242 1.84 -24.59 -4.85
N GLY A 243 0.66 -24.70 -5.47
CA GLY A 243 -0.63 -24.57 -4.79
C GLY A 243 -0.87 -25.65 -3.74
N GLU A 244 -0.41 -26.88 -4.01
CA GLU A 244 -0.44 -27.95 -3.00
C GLU A 244 0.40 -27.58 -1.77
N LEU A 245 1.61 -27.03 -1.97
CA LEU A 245 2.47 -26.58 -0.87
C LEU A 245 1.89 -25.37 -0.13
N ALA A 246 1.33 -24.40 -0.87
CA ALA A 246 0.68 -23.22 -0.29
C ALA A 246 -0.47 -23.62 0.63
N ARG A 247 -1.29 -24.60 0.20
CA ARG A 247 -2.39 -25.17 1.00
C ARG A 247 -1.88 -25.97 2.20
N GLU A 248 -0.88 -26.82 2.01
CA GLU A 248 -0.30 -27.66 3.07
C GLU A 248 0.25 -26.83 4.23
N HIS A 249 0.97 -25.75 3.91
CA HIS A 249 1.56 -24.87 4.92
C HIS A 249 0.73 -23.62 5.23
N SER A 250 -0.45 -23.48 4.62
CA SER A 250 -1.35 -22.33 4.80
C SER A 250 -0.67 -20.98 4.60
N LEU A 251 0.12 -20.81 3.54
CA LEU A 251 0.90 -19.60 3.24
C LEU A 251 0.71 -19.14 1.79
N TYR A 252 0.99 -17.86 1.52
CA TYR A 252 1.02 -17.35 0.14
C TYR A 252 2.37 -17.65 -0.52
N ILE A 253 2.36 -18.00 -1.81
CA ILE A 253 3.59 -18.23 -2.59
C ILE A 253 3.65 -17.27 -3.76
N VAL A 254 4.75 -16.53 -3.88
CA VAL A 254 5.11 -15.78 -5.08
C VAL A 254 6.24 -16.50 -5.81
N ALA A 255 6.06 -16.76 -7.10
CA ALA A 255 7.05 -17.47 -7.90
C ALA A 255 7.16 -16.90 -9.33
N GLY A 256 8.38 -16.72 -9.83
CA GLY A 256 8.60 -16.37 -11.24
C GLY A 256 8.67 -17.61 -12.13
N ILE A 257 7.79 -17.68 -13.13
CA ILE A 257 7.71 -18.76 -14.12
C ILE A 257 7.61 -18.18 -15.54
N TYR A 258 7.78 -19.03 -16.55
CA TYR A 258 7.49 -18.65 -17.93
C TYR A 258 6.10 -19.15 -18.32
N GLU A 259 5.27 -18.23 -18.79
CA GLU A 259 3.89 -18.46 -19.17
C GLU A 259 3.77 -18.59 -20.69
N LYS A 260 2.95 -19.53 -21.15
CA LYS A 260 2.51 -19.67 -22.53
C LYS A 260 1.01 -19.41 -22.65
N ASP A 261 0.66 -18.38 -23.40
CA ASP A 261 -0.72 -18.00 -23.73
C ASP A 261 -0.90 -18.04 -25.26
N GLY A 262 -1.42 -19.18 -25.74
CA GLY A 262 -1.46 -19.46 -27.17
C GLY A 262 -0.06 -19.46 -27.81
N PRO A 263 0.21 -18.58 -28.80
CA PRO A 263 1.53 -18.45 -29.41
C PRO A 263 2.47 -17.51 -28.64
N VAL A 264 2.00 -16.83 -27.58
CA VAL A 264 2.73 -15.78 -26.88
C VAL A 264 3.40 -16.33 -25.63
N LEU A 265 4.63 -15.89 -25.36
CA LEU A 265 5.38 -16.24 -24.15
C LEU A 265 5.57 -15.02 -23.26
N TYR A 266 5.40 -15.19 -21.96
CA TYR A 266 5.60 -14.15 -20.95
C TYR A 266 6.53 -14.63 -19.84
N ASN A 267 7.26 -13.70 -19.23
CA ASN A 267 7.86 -13.92 -17.92
C ASN A 267 6.86 -13.44 -16.86
N THR A 268 6.38 -14.36 -16.03
CA THR A 268 5.20 -14.16 -15.19
C THR A 268 5.48 -14.51 -13.73
N ALA A 269 5.19 -13.58 -12.83
CA ALA A 269 5.16 -13.82 -11.40
C ALA A 269 3.73 -14.22 -11.03
N VAL A 270 3.57 -15.40 -10.42
CA VAL A 270 2.28 -15.89 -9.93
C VAL A 270 2.21 -15.73 -8.42
N LEU A 271 1.01 -15.43 -7.92
CA LEU A 271 0.67 -15.39 -6.51
C LEU A 271 -0.39 -16.44 -6.21
N LEU A 272 -0.04 -17.41 -5.37
CA LEU A 272 -0.95 -18.43 -4.86
C LEU A 272 -1.40 -18.08 -3.45
N ASP A 273 -2.68 -18.27 -3.15
CA ASP A 273 -3.23 -18.03 -1.82
C ASP A 273 -3.04 -19.21 -0.86
N ARG A 274 -3.43 -19.01 0.41
CA ARG A 274 -3.35 -20.04 1.45
C ARG A 274 -4.21 -21.28 1.18
N THR A 275 -5.15 -21.22 0.23
CA THR A 275 -5.97 -22.37 -0.17
C THR A 275 -5.35 -23.17 -1.31
N GLY A 276 -4.26 -22.65 -1.90
CA GLY A 276 -3.57 -23.26 -3.03
C GLY A 276 -4.07 -22.79 -4.39
N GLU A 277 -4.99 -21.82 -4.43
CA GLU A 277 -5.56 -21.29 -5.66
C GLU A 277 -4.74 -20.11 -6.19
N LEU A 278 -4.81 -19.88 -7.50
CA LEU A 278 -4.17 -18.73 -8.13
C LEU A 278 -4.95 -17.46 -7.80
N LEU A 279 -4.40 -16.64 -6.89
CA LEU A 279 -4.96 -15.33 -6.57
C LEU A 279 -4.72 -14.31 -7.69
N GLY A 280 -3.59 -14.44 -8.40
CA GLY A 280 -3.34 -13.66 -9.61
C GLY A 280 -1.94 -13.80 -10.16
N ALA A 281 -1.69 -13.07 -11.25
CA ALA A 281 -0.44 -13.11 -11.99
C ALA A 281 -0.02 -11.70 -12.46
N TYR A 282 1.27 -11.49 -12.57
CA TYR A 282 1.91 -10.30 -13.09
C TYR A 282 2.85 -10.69 -14.23
N ARG A 283 2.57 -10.23 -15.44
CA ARG A 283 3.45 -10.39 -16.61
C ARG A 283 4.46 -9.23 -16.61
N LYS A 284 5.75 -9.54 -16.64
CA LYS A 284 6.86 -8.58 -16.60
C LYS A 284 6.68 -7.50 -17.67
N VAL A 285 6.70 -6.24 -17.26
CA VAL A 285 6.44 -5.11 -18.15
C VAL A 285 7.72 -4.62 -18.80
N CYS A 286 8.82 -4.50 -18.04
CA CYS A 286 10.11 -4.07 -18.55
C CYS A 286 10.97 -5.30 -18.88
N LEU A 287 11.22 -5.55 -20.17
CA LEU A 287 12.05 -6.66 -20.60
C LEU A 287 13.52 -6.25 -20.83
N PRO A 288 14.51 -7.01 -20.32
CA PRO A 288 15.89 -6.90 -20.73
C PRO A 288 16.05 -7.42 -22.17
N ARG A 289 17.15 -7.03 -22.83
CA ARG A 289 17.43 -7.40 -24.23
C ARG A 289 17.34 -8.91 -24.47
N GLU A 290 17.89 -9.70 -23.56
CA GLU A 290 17.98 -11.16 -23.68
C GLU A 290 16.60 -11.83 -23.73
N GLU A 291 15.61 -11.30 -23.01
CA GLU A 291 14.23 -11.78 -23.06
C GLU A 291 13.53 -11.40 -24.36
N ILE A 292 13.76 -10.15 -24.84
CA ILE A 292 13.23 -9.68 -26.12
C ILE A 292 13.77 -10.54 -27.27
N GLU A 293 15.09 -10.76 -27.31
CA GLU A 293 15.75 -11.61 -28.31
C GLU A 293 15.32 -13.08 -28.19
N GLY A 294 14.98 -13.53 -26.98
CA GLY A 294 14.41 -14.85 -26.70
C GLY A 294 12.92 -15.01 -27.02
N GLY A 295 12.24 -13.95 -27.48
CA GLY A 295 10.84 -13.99 -27.90
C GLY A 295 9.81 -13.83 -26.78
N ILE A 296 10.21 -13.31 -25.62
CA ILE A 296 9.28 -12.93 -24.54
C ILE A 296 8.54 -11.64 -24.92
N THR A 297 7.25 -11.61 -24.60
CA THR A 297 6.37 -10.46 -24.82
C THR A 297 6.19 -9.69 -23.51
N PRO A 298 6.19 -8.35 -23.53
CA PRO A 298 5.97 -7.57 -22.31
C PRO A 298 4.51 -7.67 -21.86
N GLY A 299 4.30 -7.63 -20.54
CA GLY A 299 3.00 -7.35 -19.94
C GLY A 299 2.61 -5.87 -20.09
N ASP A 300 1.38 -5.55 -19.71
CA ASP A 300 0.76 -4.24 -19.91
C ASP A 300 0.03 -3.69 -18.67
N ALA A 301 0.20 -4.34 -17.51
CA ALA A 301 -0.55 -4.01 -16.30
C ALA A 301 0.29 -4.11 -15.03
N PHE A 302 -0.09 -3.30 -14.04
CA PHE A 302 0.45 -3.33 -12.67
C PHE A 302 -0.68 -3.71 -11.68
N PRO A 303 -1.14 -4.97 -11.65
CA PRO A 303 -2.14 -5.43 -10.70
C PRO A 303 -1.62 -5.45 -9.26
N VAL A 304 -2.53 -5.28 -8.32
CA VAL A 304 -2.30 -5.44 -6.88
C VAL A 304 -3.32 -6.43 -6.34
N PHE A 305 -2.93 -7.17 -5.30
CA PHE A 305 -3.71 -8.28 -4.79
C PHE A 305 -3.99 -8.07 -3.30
N ASP A 306 -5.24 -8.26 -2.91
CA ASP A 306 -5.65 -8.21 -1.51
C ASP A 306 -5.39 -9.56 -0.84
N THR A 307 -4.63 -9.56 0.26
CA THR A 307 -4.46 -10.71 1.15
C THR A 307 -5.20 -10.45 2.47
N ASP A 308 -5.24 -11.48 3.33
CA ASP A 308 -5.77 -11.38 4.69
C ASP A 308 -4.99 -10.41 5.60
N PHE A 309 -3.76 -10.05 5.22
CA PHE A 309 -2.90 -9.16 5.98
C PHE A 309 -2.60 -7.83 5.32
N GLY A 310 -2.86 -7.63 4.02
CA GLY A 310 -2.54 -6.38 3.34
C GLY A 310 -2.57 -6.48 1.82
N ARG A 311 -2.26 -5.37 1.15
CA ARG A 311 -2.25 -5.33 -0.32
C ARG A 311 -0.83 -5.50 -0.84
N ILE A 312 -0.62 -6.44 -1.77
CA ILE A 312 0.70 -6.73 -2.32
C ILE A 312 0.76 -6.48 -3.83
N GLY A 313 1.93 -6.05 -4.30
CA GLY A 313 2.27 -5.97 -5.71
C GLY A 313 3.35 -6.98 -6.09
N MET A 314 3.54 -7.20 -7.39
CA MET A 314 4.64 -8.01 -7.91
C MET A 314 5.42 -7.23 -8.97
N MET A 315 6.74 -7.39 -8.97
CA MET A 315 7.65 -6.92 -10.02
C MET A 315 8.57 -8.08 -10.40
N ILE A 316 9.21 -8.00 -11.56
CA ILE A 316 10.20 -9.01 -11.96
C ILE A 316 11.47 -8.33 -12.45
N CYS A 317 12.58 -8.67 -11.81
CA CYS A 317 13.95 -8.37 -12.24
C CYS A 317 14.13 -6.98 -12.85
N TRP A 318 14.14 -6.89 -14.18
CA TRP A 318 14.43 -5.68 -14.94
C TRP A 318 13.45 -4.52 -14.67
N ASP A 319 12.25 -4.82 -14.15
CA ASP A 319 11.33 -3.79 -13.63
C ASP A 319 11.99 -2.89 -12.57
N VAL A 320 12.92 -3.42 -11.76
CA VAL A 320 13.63 -2.64 -10.73
C VAL A 320 14.45 -1.49 -11.33
N ALA A 321 14.85 -1.59 -12.61
CA ALA A 321 15.61 -0.55 -13.29
C ALA A 321 14.79 0.73 -13.50
N PHE A 322 13.46 0.62 -13.48
CA PHE A 322 12.50 1.68 -13.78
C PHE A 322 11.70 2.06 -12.53
N PRO A 323 11.51 3.35 -12.21
CA PRO A 323 10.70 3.77 -11.06
C PRO A 323 9.19 3.53 -11.26
N GLU A 324 8.72 3.51 -12.51
CA GLU A 324 7.31 3.45 -12.89
C GLU A 324 6.57 2.22 -12.36
N PRO A 325 7.11 0.98 -12.46
CA PRO A 325 6.42 -0.21 -11.94
C PRO A 325 6.13 -0.13 -10.44
N ALA A 326 7.16 0.15 -9.63
CA ALA A 326 6.99 0.25 -8.18
C ALA A 326 6.06 1.41 -7.80
N ARG A 327 6.16 2.55 -8.52
CA ARG A 327 5.28 3.70 -8.30
C ARG A 327 3.83 3.38 -8.60
N ALA A 328 3.55 2.74 -9.73
CA ALA A 328 2.21 2.37 -10.14
C ALA A 328 1.56 1.38 -9.14
N LEU A 329 2.31 0.38 -8.68
CA LEU A 329 1.85 -0.57 -7.66
C LEU A 329 1.56 0.11 -6.32
N ALA A 330 2.47 0.97 -5.86
CA ALA A 330 2.30 1.71 -4.61
C ALA A 330 1.09 2.67 -4.66
N ARG A 331 0.86 3.35 -5.80
CA ARG A 331 -0.33 4.18 -6.02
C ARG A 331 -1.64 3.38 -5.93
N LYS A 332 -1.63 2.12 -6.37
CA LYS A 332 -2.79 1.22 -6.25
C LYS A 332 -2.94 0.62 -4.85
N GLY A 333 -2.09 1.03 -3.90
CA GLY A 333 -2.18 0.69 -2.49
C GLY A 333 -1.25 -0.43 -2.04
N ALA A 334 -0.34 -0.93 -2.89
CA ALA A 334 0.62 -1.95 -2.47
C ALA A 334 1.42 -1.50 -1.24
N GLU A 335 1.42 -2.31 -0.19
CA GLU A 335 2.19 -2.11 1.04
C GLU A 335 3.53 -2.83 1.01
N MET A 336 3.56 -3.91 0.24
CA MET A 336 4.72 -4.75 -0.01
C MET A 336 4.76 -5.13 -1.49
N ILE A 337 5.95 -5.24 -2.05
CA ILE A 337 6.17 -5.77 -3.40
C ILE A 337 7.06 -6.99 -3.30
N CYS A 338 6.60 -8.12 -3.85
CA CYS A 338 7.41 -9.31 -4.03
C CYS A 338 8.08 -9.25 -5.41
N MET A 339 9.38 -9.50 -5.45
CA MET A 339 10.20 -9.36 -6.64
C MET A 339 11.06 -10.61 -6.85
N PRO A 340 10.54 -11.60 -7.57
CA PRO A 340 11.38 -12.59 -8.23
C PRO A 340 12.40 -11.88 -9.14
N ILE A 341 13.68 -12.14 -8.94
CA ILE A 341 14.75 -11.47 -9.69
C ILE A 341 15.88 -12.44 -10.00
N TRP A 342 16.46 -12.38 -11.20
CA TRP A 342 17.68 -13.14 -11.47
C TRP A 342 18.90 -12.46 -10.84
N GLY A 343 19.07 -11.18 -11.14
CA GLY A 343 20.16 -10.31 -10.69
C GLY A 343 19.85 -8.84 -10.95
N GLY A 344 20.69 -7.92 -10.47
CA GLY A 344 20.45 -6.50 -10.68
C GLY A 344 21.32 -5.58 -9.81
N ASN A 345 20.76 -4.42 -9.45
CA ASN A 345 21.42 -3.44 -8.60
C ASN A 345 20.65 -3.27 -7.29
N MET A 346 21.27 -3.66 -6.18
CA MET A 346 20.71 -3.53 -4.83
C MET A 346 20.36 -2.09 -4.44
N THR A 347 21.08 -1.10 -4.95
CA THR A 347 20.78 0.32 -4.71
C THR A 347 19.42 0.70 -5.30
N LEU A 348 19.06 0.11 -6.45
CA LEU A 348 17.74 0.33 -7.05
C LEU A 348 16.64 -0.35 -6.25
N ALA A 349 16.86 -1.58 -5.77
CA ALA A 349 15.92 -2.25 -4.88
C ALA A 349 15.64 -1.40 -3.62
N SER A 350 16.69 -0.89 -2.98
CA SER A 350 16.59 0.04 -1.86
C SER A 350 15.83 1.33 -2.23
N ALA A 351 16.14 1.94 -3.38
CA ALA A 351 15.47 3.15 -3.85
C ALA A 351 13.96 2.93 -4.09
N ARG A 352 13.56 1.79 -4.66
CA ARG A 352 12.14 1.44 -4.88
C ARG A 352 11.38 1.31 -3.56
N ALA A 353 12.00 0.76 -2.52
CA ALA A 353 11.42 0.70 -1.19
C ALA A 353 11.26 2.11 -0.57
N ILE A 354 12.31 2.93 -0.65
CA ILE A 354 12.35 4.30 -0.11
C ILE A 354 11.32 5.20 -0.79
N GLU A 355 11.35 5.33 -2.11
CA GLU A 355 10.55 6.34 -2.80
C GLU A 355 9.04 6.04 -2.75
N ASN A 356 8.68 4.78 -2.52
CA ASN A 356 7.30 4.30 -2.46
C ASN A 356 6.81 4.00 -1.03
N GLN A 357 7.71 4.01 -0.04
CA GLN A 357 7.40 3.65 1.35
C GLN A 357 6.71 2.27 1.45
N ILE A 358 7.30 1.29 0.77
CA ILE A 358 6.86 -0.12 0.73
C ILE A 358 7.96 -1.02 1.30
N TYR A 359 7.57 -2.21 1.76
CA TYR A 359 8.52 -3.31 1.93
C TYR A 359 8.80 -3.96 0.57
N LEU A 360 10.05 -4.25 0.26
CA LEU A 360 10.41 -4.95 -0.98
C LEU A 360 11.02 -6.30 -0.64
N VAL A 361 10.42 -7.38 -1.12
CA VAL A 361 10.88 -8.75 -0.91
C VAL A 361 11.60 -9.21 -2.18
N SER A 362 12.92 -9.28 -2.13
CA SER A 362 13.75 -9.66 -3.28
C SER A 362 14.21 -11.10 -3.12
N SER A 363 13.92 -11.95 -4.09
CA SER A 363 14.40 -13.34 -4.12
C SER A 363 15.24 -13.54 -5.38
N SER A 364 16.54 -13.80 -5.18
CA SER A 364 17.57 -13.62 -6.20
C SER A 364 18.60 -14.73 -6.27
N TYR A 365 19.18 -14.92 -7.48
CA TYR A 365 20.38 -15.73 -7.68
C TYR A 365 21.70 -14.93 -7.62
N ASP A 366 21.78 -13.76 -8.26
CA ASP A 366 23.06 -13.02 -8.46
C ASP A 366 23.24 -11.79 -7.55
N ILE A 367 22.17 -11.36 -6.87
CA ILE A 367 22.24 -10.30 -5.84
C ILE A 367 21.71 -10.82 -4.51
N LYS A 368 21.78 -9.99 -3.48
CA LYS A 368 21.24 -10.35 -2.17
C LYS A 368 19.75 -10.65 -2.27
N THR A 369 19.39 -11.78 -1.67
CA THR A 369 18.01 -12.14 -1.36
C THR A 369 17.65 -11.60 0.00
N GLY A 370 16.43 -11.11 0.18
CA GLY A 370 15.96 -10.66 1.47
C GLY A 370 14.81 -9.67 1.44
N VAL A 371 14.58 -9.04 2.58
CA VAL A 371 13.49 -8.07 2.77
C VAL A 371 14.09 -6.70 3.02
N TYR A 372 13.72 -5.73 2.20
CA TYR A 372 14.05 -4.33 2.38
C TYR A 372 12.92 -3.61 3.10
N ALA A 373 13.25 -2.86 4.15
CA ALA A 373 12.33 -1.98 4.86
C ALA A 373 11.99 -0.73 4.03
N ARG A 374 10.97 0.02 4.49
CA ARG A 374 10.56 1.30 3.89
C ARG A 374 11.65 2.39 3.92
N SER A 375 12.68 2.21 4.76
CA SER A 375 13.90 3.02 4.81
C SER A 375 14.92 2.65 3.72
N GLY A 376 14.70 1.55 3.00
CA GLY A 376 15.64 0.96 2.04
C GLY A 376 16.70 0.07 2.68
N GLU A 377 16.69 -0.11 4.00
CA GLU A 377 17.59 -1.02 4.71
C GLU A 377 17.21 -2.49 4.45
N LEU A 378 18.20 -3.34 4.19
CA LEU A 378 18.00 -4.79 4.12
C LEU A 378 17.92 -5.34 5.55
N ILE A 379 16.71 -5.69 5.99
CA ILE A 379 16.41 -6.09 7.37
C ILE A 379 16.42 -7.61 7.60
N ALA A 380 16.41 -8.38 6.51
CA ALA A 380 16.64 -9.83 6.52
C ALA A 380 17.37 -10.21 5.25
N GLU A 381 18.33 -11.14 5.33
CA GLU A 381 19.17 -11.57 4.20
C GLU A 381 19.20 -13.10 4.13
N GLY A 382 18.99 -13.62 2.92
CA GLY A 382 19.13 -15.04 2.61
C GLY A 382 20.53 -15.31 2.09
N THR A 383 21.17 -16.37 2.58
CA THR A 383 22.54 -16.75 2.24
C THR A 383 22.62 -18.25 1.99
N GLU A 384 23.74 -18.74 1.45
CA GLU A 384 23.97 -20.18 1.26
C GLU A 384 23.84 -20.99 2.57
N SER A 385 24.28 -20.44 3.70
CA SER A 385 24.14 -21.08 5.01
C SER A 385 22.75 -20.95 5.62
N GLU A 386 22.03 -19.87 5.27
CA GLU A 386 20.67 -19.61 5.73
C GLU A 386 19.78 -19.21 4.54
N PRO A 387 19.30 -20.18 3.75
CA PRO A 387 18.63 -19.91 2.46
C PRO A 387 17.25 -19.26 2.56
N VAL A 388 16.63 -19.24 3.75
CA VAL A 388 15.29 -18.68 3.95
C VAL A 388 15.44 -17.42 4.80
N ALA A 389 15.41 -16.26 4.16
CA ALA A 389 15.40 -14.97 4.84
C ALA A 389 14.00 -14.71 5.41
N LEU A 390 13.81 -14.94 6.72
CA LEU A 390 12.51 -14.80 7.38
C LEU A 390 12.51 -13.64 8.37
N ILE A 391 11.49 -12.79 8.31
CA ILE A 391 11.30 -11.71 9.28
C ILE A 391 9.82 -11.40 9.51
N GLU A 392 9.47 -11.00 10.73
CA GLU A 392 8.16 -10.45 11.06
C GLU A 392 8.18 -8.92 10.92
N ILE A 393 7.27 -8.38 10.11
CA ILE A 393 7.08 -6.94 9.91
C ILE A 393 5.69 -6.52 10.36
N ASP A 394 5.50 -5.23 10.69
CA ASP A 394 4.18 -4.67 10.97
C ASP A 394 3.76 -3.72 9.83
N LEU A 395 2.74 -4.11 9.07
CA LEU A 395 2.26 -3.29 7.96
C LEU A 395 1.58 -2.00 8.43
N ASN A 396 1.07 -1.95 9.67
CA ASN A 396 0.51 -0.74 10.28
C ASN A 396 1.56 0.17 10.93
N GLU A 397 2.80 -0.30 11.08
CA GLU A 397 3.88 0.54 11.56
C GLU A 397 4.16 1.65 10.55
N ARG A 398 4.21 2.89 11.06
CA ARG A 398 4.43 4.09 10.23
C ARG A 398 5.92 4.40 10.18
N THR A 399 6.42 4.65 8.97
CA THR A 399 7.77 5.18 8.78
C THR A 399 7.69 6.69 8.60
N LEU A 400 8.13 7.44 9.62
CA LEU A 400 8.10 8.91 9.61
C LEU A 400 9.47 9.46 9.23
N TRP A 401 9.47 10.37 8.26
CA TRP A 401 10.66 11.08 7.82
C TRP A 401 10.81 12.38 8.60
N PRO A 402 12.02 12.76 9.07
CA PRO A 402 12.20 13.94 9.93
C PRO A 402 11.59 15.25 9.37
N TRP A 403 11.68 15.45 8.05
CA TRP A 403 11.25 16.69 7.38
C TRP A 403 9.91 16.56 6.66
N LEU A 404 9.42 15.33 6.45
CA LEU A 404 8.24 15.06 5.61
C LEU A 404 7.06 14.45 6.37
N GLY A 405 7.31 13.79 7.50
CA GLY A 405 6.31 12.98 8.19
C GLY A 405 6.07 11.66 7.45
N ASP A 406 4.81 11.24 7.37
CA ASP A 406 4.40 10.03 6.65
C ASP A 406 4.39 10.27 5.14
N TYR A 407 5.54 10.04 4.51
CA TYR A 407 5.72 10.29 3.09
C TYR A 407 4.78 9.45 2.21
N ARG A 408 4.40 8.25 2.68
CA ARG A 408 3.49 7.35 1.95
C ARG A 408 2.17 8.02 1.60
N ASN A 409 1.63 8.81 2.54
CA ASN A 409 0.40 9.55 2.32
C ASN A 409 0.57 10.75 1.41
N ARG A 410 1.76 11.32 1.34
CA ARG A 410 2.01 12.54 0.57
C ARG A 410 2.18 12.27 -0.92
N ILE A 411 2.64 11.07 -1.29
CA ILE A 411 2.85 10.65 -2.69
C ILE A 411 1.69 11.05 -3.63
N PRO A 412 0.43 10.57 -3.45
CA PRO A 412 -0.67 10.91 -4.36
C PRO A 412 -0.95 12.41 -4.47
N ARG A 413 -0.53 13.19 -3.46
CA ARG A 413 -0.79 14.62 -3.33
C ARG A 413 0.29 15.49 -3.95
N GLU A 414 1.49 14.96 -4.11
CA GLU A 414 2.70 15.75 -4.42
C GLU A 414 3.42 15.26 -5.68
N MET A 415 2.97 14.16 -6.28
CA MET A 415 3.46 13.75 -7.60
C MET A 415 3.17 14.81 -8.67
N PRO A 416 3.97 14.80 -9.75
CA PRO A 416 3.64 15.56 -10.95
C PRO A 416 2.21 15.25 -11.43
N SER A 417 1.55 16.27 -11.99
CA SER A 417 0.25 16.06 -12.63
C SER A 417 0.34 15.11 -13.81
N GLU A 418 -0.77 14.44 -14.12
CA GLU A 418 -0.90 13.64 -15.33
C GLU A 418 -0.66 14.52 -16.57
N LYS A 419 -1.15 15.77 -16.54
CA LYS A 419 -0.86 16.79 -17.57
C LYS A 419 0.64 17.04 -17.74
N SER A 420 1.41 17.05 -16.64
CA SER A 420 2.87 17.22 -16.70
C SER A 420 3.57 15.98 -17.28
N LEU A 421 3.08 14.78 -16.95
CA LEU A 421 3.64 13.52 -17.43
C LEU A 421 3.33 13.26 -18.91
N GLN A 422 2.24 13.83 -19.44
CA GLN A 422 1.82 13.69 -20.84
C GLN A 422 2.34 14.80 -21.77
N ALA A 423 2.98 15.84 -21.23
CA ALA A 423 3.53 16.93 -22.02
C ALA A 423 4.64 16.39 -22.95
N ARG A 424 4.38 16.43 -24.27
CA ARG A 424 5.31 15.99 -25.32
C ARG A 424 6.18 17.13 -25.83
#